data_AF-A0A7R9YGV6-F1
#
_entry.id   AF-A0A7R9YGV6-F1
#
_cell.length_a   1.000
_cell.length_b   1.000
_cell.length_c   1.000
_cell.angle_alpha   90.00
_cell.angle_beta   90.00
_cell.angle_gamma   90.00
#
_symmetry.space_group_name_H-M   'P 1'
#
loop_
_entity.id
_entity.type
_entity.pdbx_description
1 polymer ?
#
loop_
_entity_poly.entity_id
_entity_poly.type
_entity_poly.pdbx_seq_one_letter_code
_entity_poly.pdbx_strand_id
1 'polypeptide(L)'
;LARRDFVTEEYPVIAQSCSKEPRCEAEGWSPFATMARAIIDARGAWKEAMATPDSSFSRDSPAGNGNSRLNTLYWIATRPELARADAADSDPSLARLAAAPG
;
A
#
# COMPACT_ATOMS: atom_id res chain seq x y z
N LEU A 1 1.01 -6.84 -13.28
CA LEU A 1 1.10 -5.86 -12.17
C LEU A 1 0.77 -4.48 -12.72
N ALA A 2 0.14 -3.61 -11.93
CA ALA A 2 -0.22 -2.27 -12.37
C ALA A 2 1.02 -1.42 -12.68
N ARG A 3 0.96 -0.60 -13.73
CA ARG A 3 2.06 0.27 -14.15
C ARG A 3 2.16 1.48 -13.21
N ARG A 4 3.38 1.94 -12.91
CA ARG A 4 3.61 3.04 -11.94
C ARG A 4 2.98 4.36 -12.38
N ASP A 5 3.02 4.67 -13.67
CA ASP A 5 2.36 5.84 -14.27
C ASP A 5 0.85 5.82 -14.03
N PHE A 6 0.21 4.69 -14.32
CA PHE A 6 -1.22 4.49 -14.08
C PHE A 6 -1.60 4.66 -12.60
N VAL A 7 -0.83 4.06 -11.69
CA VAL A 7 -1.10 4.19 -10.24
C VAL A 7 -0.92 5.63 -9.76
N THR A 8 0.05 6.35 -10.31
CA THR A 8 0.29 7.77 -9.98
C THR A 8 -0.91 8.63 -10.38
N GLU A 9 -1.52 8.35 -11.52
CA GLU A 9 -2.70 9.05 -12.04
C GLU A 9 -3.98 8.68 -11.28
N GLU A 10 -4.22 7.39 -11.06
CA GLU A 10 -5.53 6.89 -10.62
C GLU A 10 -5.68 6.81 -9.09
N TYR A 11 -4.59 6.54 -8.35
CA TYR A 11 -4.69 6.40 -6.90
C TYR A 11 -5.28 7.65 -6.21
N PRO A 12 -4.88 8.89 -6.55
CA PRO A 12 -5.48 10.08 -5.98
C PRO A 12 -6.99 10.21 -6.24
N VAL A 13 -7.48 9.77 -7.41
CA VAL A 13 -8.90 9.79 -7.77
C VAL A 13 -9.70 8.82 -6.90
N ILE A 14 -9.17 7.62 -6.72
CA ILE A 14 -9.77 6.59 -5.86
C ILE A 14 -9.76 7.04 -4.40
N ALA A 15 -8.61 7.54 -3.91
CA ALA A 15 -8.48 8.01 -2.52
C ALA A 15 -9.44 9.16 -2.22
N GLN A 16 -9.55 10.13 -3.14
CA GLN A 16 -10.50 11.23 -2.99
C GLN A 16 -11.94 10.73 -2.99
N SER A 17 -12.30 9.79 -3.87
CA SER A 17 -13.64 9.22 -3.92
C SER A 17 -13.97 8.46 -2.63
N CYS A 18 -13.04 7.65 -2.12
CA CYS A 18 -13.22 6.92 -0.86
C CYS A 18 -13.35 7.86 0.35
N SER A 19 -12.61 8.98 0.39
CA SER A 19 -12.76 9.94 1.50
C SER A 19 -14.16 10.56 1.62
N LYS A 20 -14.95 10.51 0.54
CA LYS A 20 -16.32 11.06 0.48
C LYS A 20 -17.39 9.99 0.70
N GLU A 21 -17.04 8.71 0.62
CA GLU A 21 -17.95 7.58 0.80
C GLU A 21 -17.40 6.65 1.90
N PRO A 22 -17.91 6.75 3.14
CA PRO A 22 -17.43 5.96 4.28
C PRO A 22 -17.48 4.45 4.04
N ARG A 23 -18.36 3.99 3.14
CA ARG A 23 -18.44 2.57 2.77
C ARG A 23 -17.29 2.10 1.89
N CYS A 24 -16.58 3.00 1.20
CA CYS A 24 -15.46 2.65 0.33
C CYS A 24 -14.33 1.94 1.11
N GLU A 25 -14.07 2.40 2.34
CA GLU A 25 -13.08 1.78 3.22
C GLU A 25 -13.61 0.50 3.88
N ALA A 26 -14.92 0.45 4.16
CA ALA A 26 -15.58 -0.63 4.90
C ALA A 26 -16.06 -1.81 4.03
N GLU A 27 -16.41 -1.58 2.75
CA GLU A 27 -17.05 -2.55 1.84
C GLU A 27 -16.07 -3.15 0.80
N GLY A 28 -14.78 -3.20 1.14
CA GLY A 28 -14.01 -4.41 0.78
C GLY A 28 -13.01 -4.35 -0.37
N TRP A 29 -12.54 -3.17 -0.77
CA TRP A 29 -11.36 -3.10 -1.66
C TRP A 29 -10.21 -2.23 -1.12
N SER A 30 -10.36 -1.66 0.08
CA SER A 30 -9.33 -0.82 0.71
C SER A 30 -7.96 -1.51 0.81
N PRO A 31 -7.81 -2.80 1.19
CA PRO A 31 -6.49 -3.42 1.20
C PRO A 31 -5.83 -3.50 -0.18
N PHE A 32 -6.61 -3.66 -1.25
CA PHE A 32 -6.08 -3.67 -2.62
C PHE A 32 -5.67 -2.27 -3.08
N ALA A 33 -6.43 -1.23 -2.73
CA ALA A 33 -6.03 0.15 -2.96
C ALA A 33 -4.74 0.49 -2.22
N THR A 34 -4.60 0.05 -0.97
CA THR A 34 -3.35 0.18 -0.19
C THR A 34 -2.19 -0.58 -0.85
N MET A 35 -2.42 -1.81 -1.34
CA MET A 35 -1.40 -2.57 -2.08
C MET A 35 -1.00 -1.88 -3.40
N ALA A 36 -1.93 -1.20 -4.08
CA ALA A 36 -1.65 -0.41 -5.27
C ALA A 36 -0.82 0.85 -4.92
N ARG A 37 -1.19 1.58 -3.85
CA ARG A 37 -0.42 2.71 -3.33
C ARG A 37 1.04 2.36 -3.12
N ALA A 38 1.33 1.14 -2.66
CA ALA A 38 2.69 0.70 -2.39
C ALA A 38 3.62 0.71 -3.64
N ILE A 39 3.05 0.76 -4.85
CA ILE A 39 3.80 0.93 -6.10
C ILE A 39 4.44 2.34 -6.19
N ILE A 40 3.82 3.35 -5.59
CA ILE A 40 4.27 4.76 -5.64
C ILE A 40 4.74 5.29 -4.28
N ASP A 41 4.17 4.80 -3.17
CA ASP A 41 4.43 5.22 -1.79
C ASP A 41 4.26 4.02 -0.84
N ALA A 42 5.31 3.22 -0.71
CA ALA A 42 5.30 2.02 0.12
C ALA A 42 5.21 2.33 1.63
N ARG A 43 5.78 3.45 2.09
CA ARG A 43 5.74 3.82 3.52
C ARG A 43 4.36 4.30 3.94
N GLY A 44 3.69 5.11 3.10
CA GLY A 44 2.30 5.48 3.33
C GLY A 44 1.37 4.28 3.26
N ALA A 45 1.58 3.39 2.30
CA ALA A 45 0.83 2.13 2.21
C ALA A 45 1.00 1.25 3.45
N TRP A 46 2.21 1.15 4.01
CA TRP A 46 2.45 0.42 5.25
C TRP A 46 1.63 0.97 6.42
N LYS A 47 1.65 2.30 6.60
CA LYS A 47 0.87 2.96 7.67
C LYS A 47 -0.63 2.70 7.52
N GLU A 48 -1.14 2.78 6.30
CA GLU A 48 -2.56 2.54 5.96
C GLU A 48 -2.96 1.07 6.19
N ALA A 49 -2.11 0.12 5.79
CA ALA A 49 -2.34 -1.31 6.01
C ALA A 49 -2.36 -1.68 7.50
N MET A 50 -1.53 -1.03 8.32
CA MET A 50 -1.53 -1.20 9.77
C MET A 50 -2.80 -0.65 10.42
N ALA A 51 -3.36 0.45 9.89
CA ALA A 51 -4.59 1.05 10.38
C ALA A 51 -5.87 0.34 9.87
N THR A 52 -5.75 -0.54 8.87
CA THR A 52 -6.88 -1.28 8.30
C THR A 52 -7.49 -2.20 9.37
N PRO A 53 -8.82 -2.18 9.60
CA PRO A 53 -9.48 -3.08 10.55
C PRO A 53 -9.38 -4.57 10.18
N ASP A 54 -9.39 -5.46 11.17
CA ASP A 54 -9.40 -6.92 10.90
C ASP A 54 -10.66 -7.37 10.15
N SER A 55 -11.79 -6.70 10.37
CA SER A 55 -13.05 -6.97 9.66
C SER A 55 -12.93 -6.82 8.15
N SER A 56 -12.03 -5.96 7.66
CA SER A 56 -11.76 -5.79 6.22
C SER A 56 -11.17 -7.06 5.58
N PHE A 57 -10.60 -7.96 6.36
CA PHE A 57 -10.06 -9.26 5.92
C PHE A 57 -10.95 -10.45 6.30
N SER A 58 -12.12 -10.20 6.88
CA SER A 58 -13.08 -11.26 7.21
C SER A 58 -13.66 -11.88 5.93
N ARG A 59 -14.14 -13.13 6.03
CA ARG A 59 -14.76 -13.84 4.90
C ARG A 59 -15.94 -13.08 4.28
N ASP A 60 -16.63 -12.28 5.09
CA ASP A 60 -17.82 -11.53 4.67
C ASP A 60 -17.46 -10.17 4.03
N SER A 61 -16.19 -9.78 4.07
CA SER A 61 -15.67 -8.62 3.36
C SER A 61 -15.25 -9.01 1.94
N PRO A 62 -15.53 -8.18 0.92
CA PRO A 62 -15.02 -8.39 -0.43
C PRO A 62 -13.49 -8.54 -0.48
N ALA A 63 -12.75 -7.93 0.46
CA ALA A 63 -11.29 -8.07 0.53
C ALA A 63 -10.85 -9.40 1.13
N GLY A 64 -11.65 -10.03 1.99
CA GLY A 64 -11.35 -11.35 2.54
C GLY A 64 -11.53 -12.49 1.54
N ASN A 65 -12.12 -12.22 0.37
CA ASN A 65 -12.31 -13.21 -0.69
C ASN A 65 -11.02 -13.42 -1.53
N GLY A 66 -9.99 -13.97 -0.89
CA GLY A 66 -8.71 -14.29 -1.54
C GLY A 66 -7.54 -13.37 -1.18
N ASN A 67 -7.73 -12.43 -0.25
CA ASN A 67 -6.65 -11.65 0.34
C ASN A 67 -6.67 -11.76 1.88
N SER A 68 -5.53 -11.47 2.52
CA SER A 68 -5.36 -11.52 3.97
C SER A 68 -4.45 -10.40 4.45
N ARG A 69 -4.52 -10.06 5.74
CA ARG A 69 -3.62 -9.06 6.34
C ARG A 69 -2.15 -9.41 6.09
N LEU A 70 -1.79 -10.69 6.27
CA LEU A 70 -0.43 -11.16 6.02
C LEU A 70 -0.01 -10.95 4.56
N ASN A 71 -0.86 -11.30 3.60
CA ASN A 71 -0.56 -11.10 2.17
C ASN A 71 -0.38 -9.62 1.82
N THR A 72 -1.28 -8.75 2.32
CA THR A 72 -1.17 -7.30 2.14
C THR A 72 0.13 -6.74 2.73
N LEU A 73 0.46 -7.08 3.99
CA LEU A 73 1.68 -6.60 4.63
C LEU A 73 2.94 -7.12 3.93
N TYR A 74 2.96 -8.41 3.55
CA TYR A 74 4.08 -9.00 2.82
C TYR A 74 4.32 -8.33 1.46
N TRP A 75 3.25 -8.07 0.71
CA TRP A 75 3.34 -7.35 -0.56
C TRP A 75 3.98 -5.96 -0.40
N ILE A 76 3.57 -5.21 0.62
CA ILE A 76 4.09 -3.86 0.90
C ILE A 76 5.54 -3.92 1.39
N ALA A 77 5.85 -4.82 2.32
CA ALA A 77 7.19 -4.97 2.89
C ALA A 77 8.26 -5.30 1.84
N THR A 78 7.87 -5.99 0.76
CA THR A 78 8.79 -6.39 -0.31
C THR A 78 8.96 -5.34 -1.41
N ARG A 79 8.44 -4.12 -1.24
CA ARG A 79 8.68 -3.04 -2.22
C ARG A 79 10.12 -2.53 -2.11
N PRO A 80 10.85 -2.39 -3.24
CA PRO A 80 12.25 -1.93 -3.21
C PRO A 80 12.43 -0.59 -2.49
N GLU A 81 11.47 0.32 -2.66
CA GLU A 81 11.53 1.66 -2.07
C GLU A 81 11.45 1.63 -0.54
N LEU A 82 10.65 0.71 0.03
CA LEU A 82 10.55 0.57 1.48
C LEU A 82 11.81 -0.08 2.05
N ALA A 83 12.30 -1.14 1.41
CA ALA A 83 13.55 -1.77 1.80
C ALA A 83 14.75 -0.80 1.73
N ARG A 84 14.81 0.06 0.70
CA ARG A 84 15.81 1.13 0.58
C ARG A 84 15.67 2.18 1.68
N ALA A 85 14.44 2.57 1.99
CA ALA A 85 14.18 3.56 3.03
C ALA A 85 14.52 3.01 4.44
N ASP A 86 14.18 1.76 4.73
CA ASP A 86 14.53 1.11 6.00
C ASP A 86 16.05 0.91 6.11
N ALA A 87 16.73 0.57 5.02
CA ALA A 87 18.20 0.51 4.97
C ALA A 87 18.83 1.87 5.28
N ALA A 88 18.32 2.96 4.68
CA ALA A 88 18.78 4.32 4.96
C ALA A 88 18.46 4.78 6.39
N ASP A 89 17.34 4.36 6.97
CA ASP A 89 16.99 4.66 8.36
C ASP A 89 17.92 3.92 9.35
N SER A 90 18.33 2.68 9.01
CA SER A 90 19.23 1.85 9.83
C SER A 90 20.72 2.22 9.69
N ASP A 91 21.13 2.71 8.52
CA ASP A 91 22.45 3.24 8.24
C ASP A 91 22.34 4.46 7.29
N PRO A 92 22.38 5.69 7.83
CA PRO A 92 22.27 6.92 7.05
C PRO A 92 23.32 7.07 5.95
N SER A 93 24.44 6.35 6.04
CA SER A 93 25.49 6.38 5.01
C SER A 93 25.07 5.69 3.70
N LEU A 94 24.05 4.81 3.75
CA LEU A 94 23.50 4.11 2.58
C LEU A 94 22.51 4.94 1.76
N ALA A 95 22.09 6.12 2.26
CA ALA A 95 21.13 7.00 1.58
C ALA A 95 21.60 7.47 0.19
N ARG A 96 22.92 7.52 -0.05
CA ARG A 96 23.51 7.96 -1.34
C ARG A 96 23.37 6.92 -2.46
N LEU A 97 23.10 5.66 -2.15
CA LEU A 97 22.85 4.60 -3.14
C LEU A 97 21.38 4.51 -3.57
N ALA A 98 20.47 5.14 -2.81
CA ALA A 98 19.02 5.06 -3.04
C ALA A 98 18.51 5.99 -4.15
N ALA A 99 19.31 6.95 -4.62
CA ALA A 99 18.90 7.98 -5.59
C ALA A 99 19.26 7.66 -7.06
N ALA A 100 19.84 6.49 -7.35
CA ALA A 100 20.16 6.10 -8.72
C ALA A 100 18.90 5.60 -9.44
N PRO A 101 18.51 6.18 -10.59
CA PRO A 101 17.40 5.68 -11.39
C PRO A 101 17.75 4.30 -11.96
N GLY A 102 16.81 3.36 -11.86
CA GLY A 102 16.86 2.06 -12.54
C GLY A 102 16.16 2.10 -13.89
#